data_AF-A0A8J6NA79-F1
#
_entry.id   AF-A0A8J6NA79-F1
#
_cell.length_a   1.000
_cell.length_b   1.000
_cell.length_c   1.000
_cell.angle_alpha   90.00
_cell.angle_beta   90.00
_cell.angle_gamma   90.00
#
_symmetry.space_group_name_H-M   'P 1'
#
loop_
_entity.id
_entity.type
_entity.pdbx_description
1 polymer ?
#
loop_
_entity_poly.entity_id
_entity_poly.type
_entity_poly.pdbx_seq_one_letter_code
_entity_poly.pdbx_strand_id
1 'polypeptide(L)'
;MSDNEIKFLPYEQAASLVAAIQEEEDIHRENRCIFTVYNHENKEVCWYDFDEVMAEVGEVPKDDVKAAVQHYILHHLPDWAKDI
;
A
#
# COMPACT_ATOMS: atom_id res chain seq x y z
N MET A 1 15.30 6.84 -20.50
CA MET A 1 15.07 6.20 -19.20
C MET A 1 13.81 5.40 -19.40
N SER A 2 13.89 4.07 -19.49
CA SER A 2 12.78 3.24 -19.93
C SER A 2 11.57 3.45 -19.02
N ASP A 3 10.43 3.83 -19.59
CA ASP A 3 9.12 3.85 -18.95
C ASP A 3 8.80 2.43 -18.46
N ASN A 4 9.31 2.07 -17.29
CA ASN A 4 9.00 0.80 -16.67
C ASN A 4 7.60 0.96 -16.07
N GLU A 5 6.58 0.75 -16.91
CA GLU A 5 5.19 0.71 -16.45
C GLU A 5 5.12 -0.25 -15.27
N ILE A 6 4.80 0.31 -14.10
CA ILE A 6 4.63 -0.49 -12.89
C ILE A 6 3.44 -1.39 -13.15
N LYS A 7 3.68 -2.70 -13.14
CA LYS A 7 2.62 -3.70 -13.22
C LYS A 7 2.13 -3.97 -11.82
N PHE A 8 0.82 -4.14 -11.70
CA PHE A 8 0.19 -4.47 -10.44
C PHE A 8 -0.23 -5.95 -10.41
N LEU A 9 -0.20 -6.53 -9.22
CA LEU A 9 -0.70 -7.87 -8.98
C LEU A 9 -2.22 -7.92 -9.13
N PRO A 10 -2.79 -9.05 -9.57
CA PRO A 10 -4.21 -9.29 -9.42
C PRO A 10 -4.60 -9.20 -7.95
N TYR A 11 -5.78 -8.64 -7.67
CA TYR A 11 -6.29 -8.44 -6.32
C TYR A 11 -6.20 -9.69 -5.44
N GLU A 12 -6.56 -10.87 -5.96
CA GLU A 12 -6.52 -12.12 -5.20
C GLU A 12 -5.10 -12.50 -4.75
N GLN A 13 -4.09 -12.22 -5.58
CA GLN A 13 -2.68 -12.46 -5.23
C GLN A 13 -2.21 -11.43 -4.19
N ALA A 14 -2.56 -10.17 -4.37
CA ALA A 14 -2.25 -9.12 -3.40
C ALA A 14 -2.88 -9.44 -2.03
N ALA A 15 -4.15 -9.84 -2.00
CA ALA A 15 -4.87 -10.19 -0.78
C ALA A 15 -4.30 -11.43 -0.08
N SER A 16 -3.66 -12.33 -0.83
CA SER A 16 -3.00 -13.53 -0.27
C SER A 16 -1.57 -13.24 0.22
N LEU A 17 -0.94 -12.18 -0.28
CA LEU A 17 0.43 -11.79 0.08
C LEU A 17 0.44 -10.86 1.29
N VAL A 18 -0.48 -9.89 1.31
CA VAL A 18 -0.54 -8.83 2.32
C VAL A 18 -1.16 -9.36 3.60
N ALA A 19 -0.39 -9.32 4.69
CA ALA A 19 -0.85 -9.66 6.03
C ALA A 19 -1.38 -8.44 6.79
N ALA A 20 -0.71 -7.30 6.63
CA ALA A 20 -1.05 -6.07 7.34
C ALA A 20 -0.68 -4.83 6.52
N ILE A 21 -1.44 -3.77 6.72
CA ILE A 21 -1.14 -2.42 6.25
C ILE A 21 -1.16 -1.53 7.50
N GLN A 22 -0.06 -0.84 7.76
CA GLN A 22 0.11 0.00 8.94
C GLN A 22 0.39 1.44 8.52
N GLU A 23 -0.17 2.40 9.27
CA GLU A 23 0.16 3.81 9.14
C GLU A 23 1.34 4.11 10.06
N GLU A 24 2.45 4.56 9.48
CA GLU A 24 3.72 4.78 10.18
C GLU A 24 4.36 6.09 9.73
N GLU A 25 5.23 6.65 10.57
CA GLU A 25 6.06 7.79 10.16
C GLU A 25 7.22 7.30 9.27
N ASP A 26 7.45 8.00 8.15
CA ASP A 26 8.57 7.75 7.25
C ASP A 26 9.90 7.96 8.00
N ILE A 27 10.62 6.86 8.22
CA ILE A 27 11.90 6.86 8.95
C ILE A 27 12.98 7.74 8.29
N HIS A 28 12.81 8.10 7.02
CA HIS A 28 13.73 8.93 6.26
C HIS A 28 13.26 10.38 6.14
N ARG A 29 11.99 10.69 6.46
CA ARG A 29 11.40 12.02 6.32
C ARG A 29 10.49 12.34 7.49
N GLU A 30 11.01 13.16 8.41
CA GLU A 30 10.24 13.66 9.56
C GLU A 30 8.94 14.33 9.13
N ASN A 31 7.86 14.09 9.88
CA ASN A 31 6.51 14.61 9.63
C ASN A 31 5.85 14.13 8.34
N ARG A 32 6.31 13.01 7.76
CA ARG A 32 5.63 12.36 6.63
C ARG A 32 5.06 11.02 7.09
N CYS A 33 3.75 10.83 6.94
CA CYS A 33 3.12 9.53 7.17
C CYS A 33 3.15 8.69 5.88
N ILE A 34 3.31 7.38 6.04
CA ILE A 34 3.25 6.40 4.96
C ILE A 34 2.40 5.21 5.39
N PHE A 35 1.88 4.49 4.40
CA PHE A 35 1.32 3.15 4.61
C PHE A 35 2.37 2.10 4.31
N THR A 36 2.79 1.37 5.33
CA THR A 36 3.72 0.25 5.23
C THR A 36 2.94 -1.05 5.06
N VAL A 37 3.24 -1.78 3.99
CA VAL A 37 2.62 -3.08 3.69
C VAL A 37 3.54 -4.20 4.14
N TYR A 38 3.00 -5.12 4.95
CA TYR A 38 3.71 -6.28 5.47
C TYR A 38 3.17 -7.58 4.88
N ASN A 39 4.05 -8.54 4.62
CA ASN A 39 3.67 -9.91 4.29
C ASN A 39 3.44 -10.77 5.55
N HIS A 40 3.02 -12.02 5.35
CA HIS A 40 2.77 -12.99 6.43
C HIS A 40 4.04 -13.41 7.21
N GLU A 41 5.23 -13.05 6.73
CA GLU A 41 6.51 -13.24 7.44
C GLU A 41 6.91 -12.01 8.26
N ASN A 42 6.03 -11.02 8.40
CA ASN A 42 6.30 -9.70 9.02
C ASN A 42 7.44 -8.93 8.33
N LYS A 43 7.66 -9.15 7.03
CA LYS A 43 8.59 -8.34 6.23
C LYS A 43 7.86 -7.20 5.57
N GLU A 44 8.50 -6.04 5.54
CA GLU A 44 8.06 -4.88 4.76
C GLU A 44 8.21 -5.17 3.28
N VAL A 45 7.11 -5.08 2.55
CA VAL A 45 7.04 -5.42 1.13
C VAL A 45 7.11 -4.16 0.29
N CYS A 46 6.33 -3.13 0.64
CA CYS A 46 6.29 -1.86 -0.07
C CYS A 46 5.66 -0.76 0.80
N TRP A 47 5.84 0.48 0.37
CA TRP A 47 5.33 1.68 1.04
C TRP A 47 4.50 2.53 0.08
N TYR A 48 3.49 3.21 0.62
CA TYR A 48 2.70 4.21 -0.10
C TYR A 48 2.70 5.52 0.67
N ASP A 49 2.72 6.64 -0.05
CA ASP A 49 2.53 7.93 0.55
C ASP A 49 1.09 8.07 1.08
N PHE A 50 0.96 8.56 2.32
CA PHE A 50 -0.34 8.71 2.95
C PHE A 50 -1.24 9.71 2.20
N ASP A 51 -0.70 10.88 1.85
CA ASP A 51 -1.46 11.94 1.21
C ASP A 51 -1.91 11.53 -0.20
N GLU A 52 -1.06 10.84 -0.95
CA GLU A 52 -1.41 10.30 -2.27
C GLU A 52 -2.54 9.26 -2.19
N VAL A 53 -2.43 8.30 -1.26
CA VAL A 53 -3.48 7.28 -1.08
C VAL A 53 -4.79 7.91 -0.65
N MET A 54 -4.75 8.86 0.29
CA MET A 54 -5.95 9.54 0.77
C MET A 54 -6.60 10.41 -0.31
N ALA A 55 -5.81 11.02 -1.20
CA ALA A 55 -6.32 11.76 -2.35
C ALA A 55 -7.05 10.84 -3.35
N GLU A 56 -6.52 9.64 -3.61
CA GLU A 56 -7.12 8.65 -4.52
C GLU A 56 -8.36 7.97 -3.92
N VAL A 57 -8.34 7.67 -2.63
CA VAL A 57 -9.51 7.15 -1.89
C VAL A 57 -10.64 8.18 -1.85
N GLY A 58 -10.29 9.46 -1.72
CA GLY A 58 -11.24 10.57 -1.67
C GLY A 58 -12.04 10.63 -0.37
N GLU A 59 -13.15 11.37 -0.39
CA GLU A 59 -14.03 11.50 0.77
C GLU A 59 -14.87 10.23 0.98
N VAL A 60 -14.54 9.47 2.01
CA VAL A 60 -15.32 8.32 2.49
C VAL A 60 -15.71 8.50 3.96
N PRO A 61 -16.80 7.87 4.42
CA PRO A 61 -17.15 7.88 5.84
C PRO A 61 -15.98 7.39 6.69
N LYS A 62 -15.76 8.00 7.87
CA LYS A 62 -14.62 7.67 8.74
C LYS A 62 -14.49 6.19 9.05
N ASP A 63 -15.62 5.51 9.23
CA ASP A 63 -15.66 4.07 9.53
C ASP A 63 -15.24 3.20 8.33
N ASP A 64 -15.31 3.74 7.11
CA ASP A 64 -14.98 3.05 5.86
C ASP A 64 -13.57 3.38 5.33
N VAL A 65 -12.91 4.43 5.85
CA VAL A 65 -11.57 4.88 5.42
C VAL A 65 -10.58 3.72 5.37
N LYS A 66 -10.53 2.92 6.44
CA LYS A 66 -9.60 1.79 6.53
C LYS A 66 -9.85 0.74 5.43
N ALA A 67 -11.11 0.43 5.16
CA ALA A 67 -11.48 -0.54 4.14
C ALA A 67 -11.16 0.00 2.73
N ALA A 68 -11.40 1.30 2.50
CA ALA A 68 -11.11 1.96 1.23
C ALA A 68 -9.60 2.03 0.95
N VAL A 69 -8.78 2.40 1.94
CA VAL A 69 -7.31 2.38 1.87
C VAL A 69 -6.80 0.97 1.57
N GLN A 70 -7.28 -0.03 2.30
CA GLN A 70 -6.91 -1.42 2.06
C GLN A 70 -7.27 -1.86 0.64
N HIS A 71 -8.47 -1.54 0.18
CA HIS A 71 -8.92 -1.88 -1.18
C HIS A 71 -8.06 -1.21 -2.25
N TYR A 72 -7.70 0.06 -2.07
CA TYR A 72 -6.82 0.80 -2.97
C TYR A 72 -5.44 0.13 -3.05
N ILE A 73 -4.79 -0.13 -1.91
CA ILE A 73 -3.46 -0.72 -1.84
C ILE A 73 -3.44 -2.12 -2.47
N LEU A 74 -4.47 -2.95 -2.24
CA LEU A 74 -4.54 -4.29 -2.82
C LEU A 74 -4.75 -4.28 -4.34
N HIS A 75 -5.35 -3.22 -4.91
CA HIS A 75 -5.47 -3.05 -6.36
C HIS A 75 -4.22 -2.45 -7.01
N HIS A 76 -3.35 -1.81 -6.22
CA HIS A 76 -2.15 -1.13 -6.70
C HIS A 76 -0.86 -1.75 -6.15
N LEU A 77 -0.93 -3.00 -5.68
CA LEU A 77 0.24 -3.71 -5.18
C LEU A 77 1.17 -4.07 -6.34
N PRO A 78 2.42 -3.58 -6.36
CA PRO A 78 3.33 -3.83 -7.48
C PRO A 78 3.68 -5.31 -7.64
N ASP A 79 3.95 -5.75 -8.86
CA ASP A 79 4.25 -7.15 -9.15
C ASP A 79 5.57 -7.67 -8.57
N TRP A 80 6.52 -6.78 -8.27
CA TRP A 80 7.78 -7.09 -7.58
C TRP A 80 7.59 -7.31 -6.08
N ALA A 81 6.44 -6.94 -5.51
CA ALA A 81 6.12 -7.18 -4.10
C ALA A 81 6.13 -8.68 -3.74
N LYS A 82 5.86 -9.56 -4.71
CA LYS A 82 5.84 -11.02 -4.52
C LYS A 82 7.23 -11.62 -4.26
N ASP A 83 8.30 -10.88 -4.52
CA ASP A 83 9.67 -11.37 -4.52
C ASP A 83 10.41 -11.08 -3.18
N ILE A 84 9.71 -10.55 -2.15
CA ILE A 84 10.23 -10.15 -0.82
C ILE A 84 10.02 -11.24 0.27
#